data_AF-A0A0D6E545-F1
#
_entry.id   AF-A0A0D6E545-F1
#
_cell.length_a   1.000
_cell.length_b   1.000
_cell.length_c   1.000
_cell.angle_alpha   90.00
_cell.angle_beta   90.00
_cell.angle_gamma   90.00
#
_symmetry.space_group_name_H-M   'P 1'
#
loop_
_entity.id
_entity.type
_entity.pdbx_description
1 polymer ?
#
loop_
_entity_poly.entity_id
_entity_poly.type
_entity_poly.pdbx_seq_one_letter_code
_entity_poly.pdbx_strand_id
1 'polypeptide(L)'
;MARGIASASEKAGNTQEAKNTKIDESDLPQEVKELLKRVAEYREKLREKQQELEDVMRDQSLNDEQRQAKLDALQQEISSLNNSLQEAMSQLSKLVTQMDLDDDAVVGMMSLAMS
;
A
#
# COMPACT_ATOMS: atom_id res chain seq x y z
N MET A 1 -23.45 -26.95 -0.04
CA MET A 1 -21.99 -26.66 -0.06
C MET A 1 -21.63 -26.21 -1.47
N ALA A 2 -21.54 -24.90 -1.71
CA ALA A 2 -21.09 -24.35 -3.00
C ALA A 2 -19.65 -23.86 -2.84
N ARG A 3 -18.73 -24.53 -3.53
CA ARG A 3 -17.32 -24.14 -3.76
C ARG A 3 -17.33 -22.72 -4.37
N GLY A 4 -16.59 -21.73 -3.86
CA GLY A 4 -15.15 -21.76 -3.63
C GLY A 4 -14.33 -21.39 -4.89
N ILE A 5 -14.90 -20.62 -5.82
CA ILE A 5 -14.25 -20.24 -7.10
C ILE A 5 -14.06 -18.71 -7.26
N ALA A 6 -13.80 -18.01 -6.16
CA ALA A 6 -13.33 -16.62 -6.17
C ALA A 6 -11.79 -16.50 -6.24
N SER A 7 -11.05 -17.60 -6.10
CA SER A 7 -9.74 -17.52 -5.43
C SER A 7 -8.47 -17.48 -6.31
N ALA A 8 -8.57 -17.29 -7.63
CA ALA A 8 -7.37 -17.17 -8.48
C ALA A 8 -7.32 -15.86 -9.29
N SER A 9 -8.44 -15.47 -9.92
CA SER A 9 -8.50 -14.25 -10.74
C SER A 9 -8.56 -12.96 -9.90
N GLU A 10 -9.22 -12.99 -8.74
CA GLU A 10 -9.30 -11.83 -7.82
C GLU A 10 -7.99 -11.65 -7.04
N LYS A 11 -7.27 -12.75 -6.81
CA LYS A 11 -5.97 -12.73 -6.12
C LYS A 11 -4.87 -12.14 -7.01
N ALA A 12 -4.90 -12.43 -8.32
CA ALA A 12 -3.92 -11.92 -9.27
C ALA A 12 -3.92 -10.38 -9.34
N GLY A 13 -5.09 -9.74 -9.34
CA GLY A 13 -5.21 -8.28 -9.43
C GLY A 13 -4.84 -7.48 -8.17
N ASN A 14 -4.62 -8.15 -7.03
CA ASN A 14 -4.29 -7.51 -5.74
C ASN A 14 -2.85 -7.77 -5.30
N THR A 15 -2.05 -8.50 -6.10
CA THR A 15 -0.62 -8.66 -5.84
C THR A 15 0.13 -7.37 -6.14
N GLN A 16 1.24 -7.14 -5.41
CA GLN A 16 2.12 -6.01 -5.69
C GLN A 16 2.65 -6.02 -7.12
N GLU A 17 2.90 -7.20 -7.68
CA GLU A 17 3.36 -7.36 -9.07
C GLU A 17 2.32 -6.87 -10.07
N ALA A 18 1.05 -7.27 -9.93
CA ALA A 18 -0.01 -6.80 -10.82
C ALA A 18 -0.28 -5.29 -10.68
N LYS A 19 -0.12 -4.73 -9.48
CA LYS A 19 -0.19 -3.27 -9.27
C LYS A 19 0.94 -2.56 -10.02
N ASN A 20 2.16 -3.06 -9.87
CA ASN A 20 3.32 -2.52 -10.58
C ASN A 20 3.14 -2.60 -12.10
N THR A 21 2.64 -3.73 -12.63
CA THR A 21 2.35 -3.89 -14.06
C THR A 21 1.36 -2.84 -14.56
N LYS A 22 0.24 -2.61 -13.85
CA LYS A 22 -0.73 -1.56 -14.22
C LYS A 22 -0.13 -0.16 -14.20
N ILE A 23 0.79 0.11 -13.28
CA ILE A 23 1.53 1.38 -13.22
C ILE A 23 2.47 1.49 -14.42
N ASP A 24 3.20 0.42 -14.73
CA ASP A 24 4.15 0.38 -15.86
C ASP A 24 3.48 0.56 -17.22
N GLU A 25 2.29 -0.03 -17.40
CA GLU A 25 1.47 0.05 -18.60
C GLU A 25 0.75 1.40 -18.79
N SER A 26 0.71 2.26 -17.76
CA SER A 26 0.06 3.58 -17.87
C SER A 26 0.85 4.55 -18.75
N ASP A 27 0.20 5.59 -19.28
CA ASP A 27 0.88 6.65 -20.05
C ASP A 27 1.54 7.73 -19.15
N LEU A 28 1.64 7.46 -17.84
CA LEU A 28 2.19 8.42 -16.87
C LEU A 28 3.71 8.63 -17.06
N PRO A 29 4.23 9.82 -16.70
CA PRO A 29 5.67 10.04 -16.66
C PRO A 29 6.38 9.05 -15.75
N GLN A 30 7.61 8.65 -16.11
CA GLN A 30 8.36 7.64 -15.36
C GLN A 30 8.53 8.01 -13.87
N GLU A 31 8.76 9.28 -13.57
CA GLU A 31 8.92 9.75 -12.19
C GLU A 31 7.64 9.60 -11.37
N VAL A 32 6.47 9.83 -11.99
CA VAL A 32 5.15 9.58 -11.39
C VAL A 32 4.95 8.09 -11.15
N LYS A 33 5.30 7.24 -12.12
CA LYS A 33 5.22 5.77 -12.01
C LYS A 33 6.06 5.24 -10.85
N GLU A 34 7.31 5.68 -10.74
CA GLU A 34 8.20 5.22 -9.65
C GLU A 34 7.67 5.62 -8.27
N LEU A 35 7.09 6.81 -8.15
CA LEU A 35 6.49 7.25 -6.90
C LEU A 35 5.19 6.50 -6.57
N LEU A 36 4.38 6.18 -7.58
CA LEU A 36 3.19 5.32 -7.43
C LEU A 36 3.57 3.90 -6.96
N LYS A 37 4.65 3.32 -7.48
CA LYS A 37 5.14 2.02 -7.01
C LYS A 37 5.52 2.06 -5.53
N ARG A 38 6.20 3.12 -5.08
CA ARG A 38 6.51 3.32 -3.65
C ARG A 38 5.24 3.46 -2.81
N VAL A 39 4.25 4.22 -3.29
CA VAL A 39 2.94 4.34 -2.62
C VAL A 39 2.28 2.97 -2.48
N ALA A 40 2.25 2.17 -3.55
CA ALA A 40 1.70 0.81 -3.51
C ALA A 40 2.45 -0.08 -2.50
N GLU A 41 3.78 -0.01 -2.49
CA GLU A 41 4.63 -0.76 -1.57
C GLU A 41 4.40 -0.38 -0.10
N TYR A 42 4.32 0.92 0.22
CA TYR A 42 4.02 1.38 1.57
C TYR A 42 2.64 0.93 2.05
N ARG A 43 1.64 0.96 1.17
CA ARG A 43 0.30 0.45 1.49
C ARG A 43 0.33 -1.06 1.76
N GLU A 44 1.08 -1.83 0.98
CA GLU A 44 1.20 -3.27 1.22
C GLU A 44 1.86 -3.57 2.56
N LYS A 45 3.00 -2.93 2.84
CA LYS A 45 3.67 -3.04 4.13
C LYS A 45 2.76 -2.63 5.29
N LEU A 46 1.94 -1.60 5.11
CA LEU A 46 0.97 -1.17 6.11
C LEU A 46 -0.10 -2.25 6.36
N ARG A 47 -0.62 -2.89 5.31
CA ARG A 47 -1.58 -4.00 5.42
C ARG A 47 -0.97 -5.19 6.16
N GLU A 48 0.25 -5.59 5.78
CA GLU A 48 0.99 -6.67 6.43
C GLU A 48 1.19 -6.38 7.93
N LYS A 49 1.60 -5.15 8.28
CA LYS A 49 1.83 -4.75 9.68
C LYS A 49 0.55 -4.64 10.49
N GLN A 50 -0.54 -4.19 9.89
CA GLN A 50 -1.86 -4.20 10.52
C GLN A 50 -2.34 -5.63 10.79
N GLN A 51 -2.11 -6.55 9.86
CA GLN A 51 -2.42 -7.96 10.06
C GLN A 51 -1.53 -8.57 11.16
N GLU A 52 -0.23 -8.27 11.17
CA GLU A 52 0.68 -8.72 12.23
C GLU A 52 0.24 -8.19 13.61
N LEU A 53 -0.23 -6.95 13.67
CA LEU A 53 -0.80 -6.37 14.89
C LEU A 53 -2.03 -7.15 15.37
N GLU A 54 -2.97 -7.47 14.48
CA GLU A 54 -4.13 -8.31 14.82
C GLU A 54 -3.72 -9.71 15.30
N ASP A 55 -2.73 -10.31 14.65
CA ASP A 55 -2.24 -11.64 14.99
C ASP A 55 -1.59 -11.65 16.38
N VAL A 56 -0.77 -10.64 16.70
CA VAL A 56 -0.19 -10.45 18.05
C VAL A 56 -1.28 -10.23 19.11
N MET A 57 -2.36 -9.51 18.78
CA MET A 57 -3.49 -9.35 19.71
C MET A 57 -4.21 -10.67 20.00
N ARG A 58 -4.26 -11.59 19.02
CA ARG A 58 -4.93 -12.90 19.14
C ARG A 58 -4.02 -14.02 19.67
N ASP A 59 -2.71 -13.83 19.62
CA ASP A 59 -1.72 -14.83 20.03
C ASP A 59 -1.75 -15.06 21.56
N GLN A 60 -2.29 -16.19 21.98
CA GLN A 60 -2.38 -16.57 23.40
C GLN A 60 -1.06 -17.15 23.96
N SER A 61 -0.05 -17.36 23.13
CA SER A 61 1.25 -17.90 23.57
C SER A 61 2.16 -16.85 24.22
N LEU A 62 1.88 -15.56 23.98
CA LEU A 62 2.64 -14.44 24.53
C LEU A 62 2.15 -14.05 25.92
N ASN A 63 3.09 -13.78 26.82
CA ASN A 63 2.78 -13.10 28.08
C ASN A 63 2.51 -11.60 27.86
N ASP A 64 2.01 -10.91 28.88
CA ASP A 64 1.56 -9.52 28.76
C ASP A 64 2.70 -8.56 28.39
N GLU A 65 3.88 -8.73 28.97
CA GLU A 65 5.05 -7.88 28.68
C GLU A 65 5.55 -8.07 27.24
N GLN A 66 5.64 -9.31 26.77
CA GLN A 66 6.04 -9.65 25.40
C GLN A 66 5.02 -9.13 24.38
N ARG A 67 3.72 -9.27 24.68
CA ARG A 67 2.65 -8.76 23.85
C ARG A 67 2.74 -7.23 23.75
N GLN A 68 2.84 -6.54 24.88
CA GLN A 68 2.91 -5.09 24.90
C GLN A 68 4.13 -4.57 24.12
N ALA A 69 5.32 -5.15 24.34
CA ALA A 69 6.52 -4.75 23.63
C ALA A 69 6.39 -4.94 22.10
N LYS A 70 5.78 -6.03 21.65
CA LYS A 70 5.51 -6.26 20.22
C LYS A 70 4.48 -5.28 19.66
N LEU A 71 3.39 -5.02 20.39
CA LEU A 71 2.37 -4.07 19.96
C LEU A 71 2.94 -2.64 19.84
N ASP A 72 3.76 -2.21 20.80
CA ASP A 72 4.39 -0.89 20.78
C ASP A 72 5.33 -0.74 19.57
N ALA A 73 6.15 -1.77 19.29
CA ALA A 73 7.02 -1.79 18.11
C ALA A 73 6.21 -1.72 16.80
N LEU A 74 5.15 -2.53 16.68
CA LEU A 74 4.28 -2.53 15.50
C LEU A 74 3.58 -1.18 15.31
N GLN A 75 3.10 -0.55 16.38
CA GLN A 75 2.48 0.77 16.30
C GLN A 75 3.48 1.85 15.85
N GLN A 76 4.74 1.79 16.28
CA GLN A 76 5.80 2.70 15.80
C GLN A 76 6.10 2.48 14.32
N GLU A 77 6.24 1.23 13.87
CA GLU A 77 6.46 0.89 12.46
C GLU A 77 5.29 1.36 11.58
N ILE A 78 4.05 1.10 12.00
CA ILE A 78 2.83 1.56 11.33
C ILE A 78 2.80 3.09 11.23
N SER A 79 3.19 3.79 12.30
CA SER A 79 3.22 5.26 12.30
C SER A 79 4.27 5.81 11.35
N SER A 80 5.46 5.19 11.32
CA SER A 80 6.54 5.53 10.38
C SER A 80 6.11 5.31 8.94
N LEU A 81 5.50 4.15 8.62
CA LEU A 81 4.98 3.84 7.30
C LEU A 81 3.89 4.82 6.84
N ASN A 82 2.98 5.21 7.74
CA ASN A 82 1.96 6.23 7.43
C ASN A 82 2.59 7.59 7.10
N ASN A 83 3.66 7.99 7.78
CA ASN A 83 4.36 9.23 7.48
C ASN A 83 5.05 9.16 6.12
N SER A 84 5.76 8.07 5.81
CA SER A 84 6.38 7.87 4.50
C SER A 84 5.35 7.81 3.36
N LEU A 85 4.18 7.19 3.59
CA LEU A 85 3.08 7.17 2.64
C LEU A 85 2.55 8.58 2.36
N GLN A 86 2.30 9.37 3.42
CA GLN A 86 1.85 10.76 3.27
C GLN A 86 2.90 11.63 2.55
N GLU A 87 4.17 11.44 2.85
CA GLU A 87 5.26 12.15 2.18
C GLU A 87 5.30 11.81 0.68
N ALA A 88 5.21 10.52 0.33
CA ALA A 88 5.16 10.08 -1.06
C ALA A 88 3.93 10.64 -1.80
N MET A 89 2.75 10.65 -1.16
CA MET A 89 1.55 11.27 -1.74
C MET A 89 1.71 12.80 -1.93
N SER A 90 2.37 13.49 -1.00
CA SER A 90 2.67 14.92 -1.14
C SER A 90 3.65 15.19 -2.29
N GLN A 91 4.70 14.38 -2.42
CA GLN A 91 5.63 14.45 -3.55
C GLN A 91 4.89 14.19 -4.87
N LEU A 92 3.96 13.24 -4.90
CA LEU A 92 3.18 12.89 -6.08
C LEU A 92 2.29 14.07 -6.51
N SER A 93 1.57 14.67 -5.57
CA SER A 93 0.77 15.87 -5.83
C SER A 93 1.61 17.02 -6.38
N LYS A 94 2.80 17.28 -5.82
CA LYS A 94 3.71 18.32 -6.31
C LYS A 94 4.18 18.04 -7.73
N LEU A 95 4.56 16.79 -8.01
CA LEU A 95 5.07 16.37 -9.31
C LEU A 95 4.00 16.54 -10.40
N VAL A 96 2.77 16.16 -10.08
CA VAL A 96 1.61 16.31 -10.96
C VAL A 96 1.36 17.78 -11.31
N THR A 97 1.41 18.67 -10.31
CA THR A 97 1.30 20.12 -10.54
C THR A 97 2.48 20.68 -11.33
N GLN A 98 3.71 20.20 -11.11
CA GLN A 98 4.90 20.67 -11.83
C GLN A 98 4.92 20.23 -13.29
N MET A 99 4.38 19.06 -13.59
CA MET A 99 4.32 18.50 -14.93
C MET A 99 3.10 18.96 -15.73
N ASP A 100 2.19 19.72 -15.11
CA ASP A 100 0.94 20.20 -15.72
C ASP A 100 0.15 19.05 -16.38
N LEU A 101 0.02 17.93 -15.66
CA LEU A 101 -0.69 16.76 -16.18
C LEU A 101 -2.18 17.06 -16.34
N ASP A 102 -2.74 16.63 -17.47
CA ASP A 102 -4.17 16.75 -17.74
C ASP A 102 -5.02 15.97 -16.72
N ASP A 103 -6.27 16.41 -16.51
CA ASP A 103 -7.19 15.86 -15.52
C ASP A 103 -7.37 14.33 -15.63
N ASP A 104 -7.40 13.79 -16.85
CA ASP A 104 -7.52 12.34 -17.08
C ASP A 104 -6.31 11.57 -16.54
N ALA A 105 -5.10 12.12 -16.72
CA ALA A 105 -3.87 11.54 -16.18
C ALA A 105 -3.86 11.63 -14.64
N VAL A 106 -4.37 12.72 -14.06
CA VAL A 106 -4.52 12.88 -12.61
C VAL A 106 -5.49 11.84 -12.05
N VAL A 107 -6.64 11.63 -12.69
CA VAL A 107 -7.63 10.63 -12.28
C VAL A 107 -7.06 9.22 -12.38
N GLY A 108 -6.38 8.89 -13.47
CA GLY A 108 -5.73 7.59 -13.64
C GLY A 108 -4.66 7.31 -12.57
N MET A 109 -3.82 8.32 -12.29
CA MET A 109 -2.81 8.28 -11.23
C MET A 109 -3.44 8.09 -9.84
N MET A 110 -4.52 8.82 -9.52
CA MET A 110 -5.23 8.65 -8.26
C MET A 110 -5.85 7.25 -8.12
N SER A 111 -6.40 6.70 -9.20
CA SER A 111 -6.93 5.33 -9.21
C SER A 111 -5.84 4.30 -8.91
N LEU A 112 -4.68 4.43 -9.55
CA LEU A 112 -3.53 3.56 -9.31
C LEU A 112 -2.99 3.69 -7.88
N ALA A 113 -2.92 4.92 -7.35
CA ALA A 113 -2.50 5.19 -5.97
C ALA A 113 -3.44 4.57 -4.91
N MET A 114 -4.70 4.33 -5.25
CA MET A 114 -5.70 3.74 -4.36
C MET A 114 -5.84 2.21 -4.52
N SER A 115 -5.35 1.64 -5.63
CA SER A 115 -5.44 0.20 -5.95
C SER A 115 -4.60 -0.70 -5.05
#